data_AF-A0A5P2QXK5-F1
#
_entry.id   AF-A0A5P2QXK5-F1
#
_cell.length_a   1.000
_cell.length_b   1.000
_cell.length_c   1.000
_cell.angle_alpha   90.00
_cell.angle_beta   90.00
_cell.angle_gamma   90.00
#
_symmetry.space_group_name_H-M   'P 1'
#
loop_
_entity.id
_entity.type
_entity.pdbx_description
1 polymer ?
#
loop_
_entity_poly.entity_id
_entity_poly.type
_entity_poly.pdbx_seq_one_letter_code
_entity_poly.pdbx_strand_id
1 'polypeptide(L)'
;MSSRHQRSDERAQLDLFRALPGDLAPRDAQDLMAYPFFSLAKSKRLAPIDFKAGSVKIRVEAVPEHGMATIWDADILIWAASQIVEARDVGLQPSRLMATTPYEILNFIGRGVSLRDYDRLKAALDRLQSTTVATSIRQPTERRMHRFSWINEWKERADQRGRPLGLELIVPDWFYSAVLDDALVLTIDRNYFGLTGGLERWLYRLVRKHGGKQEFGWSFDFPHLHAKSGSLSPLKHFAYDLREIVRRQPLPGYQLTIEQCVGGPDILSFAPTDPDALGIPRRRRRSKTRPGDKR
;
A
#
# COMPACT_ATOMS: atom_id res chain seq x y z
N MET A 1 -7.48 -31.61 -4.46
CA MET A 1 -6.89 -31.93 -3.14
C MET A 1 -5.42 -31.49 -2.96
N SER A 2 -4.76 -30.86 -3.96
CA SER A 2 -3.33 -30.50 -3.88
C SER A 2 -3.02 -29.17 -3.16
N SER A 3 -3.96 -28.22 -3.10
CA SER A 3 -3.72 -26.87 -2.56
C SER A 3 -3.59 -26.78 -1.03
N ARG A 4 -4.12 -27.76 -0.29
CA ARG A 4 -4.11 -27.75 1.18
C ARG A 4 -2.78 -28.23 1.77
N HIS A 5 -2.07 -29.13 1.07
CA HIS A 5 -0.73 -29.59 1.46
C HIS A 5 0.34 -28.52 1.18
N GLN A 6 0.32 -27.88 0.00
CA GLN A 6 1.30 -26.85 -0.34
C GLN A 6 1.28 -25.64 0.63
N ARG A 7 0.12 -25.29 1.21
CA ARG A 7 0.02 -24.18 2.19
C ARG A 7 0.62 -24.54 3.55
N SER A 8 0.48 -25.78 4.03
CA SER A 8 1.14 -26.19 5.28
C SER A 8 2.66 -26.22 5.13
N ASP A 9 3.17 -26.52 3.93
CA ASP A 9 4.59 -26.57 3.64
C ASP A 9 5.24 -25.18 3.60
N GLU A 10 4.60 -24.18 2.98
CA GLU A 10 5.11 -22.78 3.00
C GLU A 10 5.21 -22.26 4.43
N ARG A 11 4.19 -22.52 5.25
CA ARG A 11 4.14 -22.08 6.63
C ARG A 11 5.21 -22.74 7.51
N ALA A 12 5.52 -24.02 7.26
CA ALA A 12 6.55 -24.74 8.00
C ALA A 12 7.98 -24.25 7.70
N GLN A 13 8.17 -23.55 6.58
CA GLN A 13 9.46 -23.01 6.14
C GLN A 13 9.70 -21.56 6.57
N LEU A 14 8.70 -20.87 7.11
CA LEU A 14 8.79 -19.46 7.49
C LEU A 14 8.94 -19.31 9.01
N ASP A 15 9.95 -18.55 9.43
CA ASP A 15 10.08 -18.13 10.82
C ASP A 15 8.97 -17.14 11.20
N LEU A 16 8.48 -17.22 12.44
CA LEU A 16 7.45 -16.32 12.94
C LEU A 16 8.05 -14.94 13.26
N PHE A 17 7.63 -13.91 12.53
CA PHE A 17 7.97 -12.52 12.84
C PHE A 17 6.87 -11.87 13.67
N ARG A 18 7.18 -11.46 14.90
CA ARG A 18 6.24 -10.72 15.75
C ARG A 18 6.33 -9.22 15.45
N ALA A 19 5.17 -8.59 15.30
CA ALA A 19 5.02 -7.15 15.15
C ALA A 19 5.81 -6.40 16.23
N LEU A 20 6.54 -5.35 15.82
CA LEU A 20 7.30 -4.52 16.75
C LEU A 20 6.37 -3.53 17.46
N PRO A 21 6.59 -3.27 18.77
CA PRO A 21 5.88 -2.23 19.49
C PRO A 21 6.45 -0.85 19.15
N GLY A 22 5.64 0.20 19.29
CA GLY A 22 6.09 1.61 19.22
C GLY A 22 5.49 2.41 18.06
N ASP A 23 5.91 3.68 17.98
CA ASP A 23 5.44 4.63 16.97
C ASP A 23 6.32 4.57 15.70
N LEU A 24 6.00 3.60 14.85
CA LEU A 24 6.74 3.34 13.60
C LEU A 24 6.36 4.35 12.52
N ALA A 25 7.32 4.90 11.81
CA ALA A 25 7.00 5.79 10.70
C ALA A 25 6.34 4.99 9.55
N PRO A 26 5.14 5.36 9.06
CA PRO A 26 4.46 4.60 8.02
C PRO A 26 5.27 4.47 6.73
N ARG A 27 5.30 3.26 6.17
CA ARG A 27 6.02 2.89 4.95
C ARG A 27 5.06 2.26 3.95
N ASP A 28 5.09 2.73 2.72
CA ASP A 28 4.29 2.18 1.62
C ASP A 28 5.19 1.72 0.48
N ALA A 29 4.77 0.66 -0.21
CA ALA A 29 5.47 0.10 -1.35
C ALA A 29 5.15 0.92 -2.61
N GLN A 30 6.19 1.42 -3.27
CA GLN A 30 6.08 2.38 -4.36
C GLN A 30 5.24 1.89 -5.55
N ASP A 31 5.22 0.57 -5.83
CA ASP A 31 4.39 0.02 -6.90
C ASP A 31 2.90 0.20 -6.62
N LEU A 32 2.49 0.02 -5.37
CA LEU A 32 1.08 0.18 -4.98
C LEU A 32 0.64 1.65 -4.98
N MET A 33 1.61 2.58 -5.02
CA MET A 33 1.37 4.01 -5.10
C MET A 33 1.19 4.50 -6.54
N ALA A 34 1.80 3.81 -7.50
CA ALA A 34 1.83 4.23 -8.90
C ALA A 34 0.69 3.65 -9.75
N TYR A 35 0.08 2.53 -9.33
CA TYR A 35 -0.80 1.74 -10.17
C TYR A 35 -2.11 1.32 -9.47
N PRO A 36 -3.20 1.07 -10.24
CA PRO A 36 -4.50 0.78 -9.66
C PRO A 36 -4.61 -0.69 -9.25
N PHE A 37 -4.30 -0.96 -7.98
CA PHE A 37 -4.42 -2.30 -7.39
C PHE A 37 -5.69 -2.52 -6.55
N PHE A 38 -6.41 -1.44 -6.23
CA PHE A 38 -7.50 -1.44 -5.26
C PHE A 38 -8.73 -0.71 -5.80
N SER A 39 -9.92 -1.14 -5.34
CA SER A 39 -11.14 -0.36 -5.55
C SER A 39 -11.07 0.98 -4.80
N LEU A 40 -11.44 2.07 -5.47
CA LEU A 40 -11.54 3.40 -4.86
C LEU A 40 -12.91 3.69 -4.23
N ALA A 41 -13.90 2.81 -4.46
CA ALA A 41 -15.23 2.94 -3.89
C ALA A 41 -15.35 2.13 -2.59
N LYS A 42 -16.16 2.62 -1.64
CA LYS A 42 -16.56 1.87 -0.44
C LYS A 42 -17.55 0.75 -0.75
N SER A 43 -18.26 0.87 -1.87
CA SER A 43 -19.18 -0.16 -2.36
C SER A 43 -18.41 -1.36 -2.91
N LYS A 44 -19.04 -2.53 -2.82
CA LYS A 44 -18.51 -3.79 -3.33
C LYS A 44 -18.27 -3.69 -4.84
N ARG A 45 -17.02 -3.87 -5.27
CA ARG A 45 -16.64 -3.93 -6.68
C ARG A 45 -16.39 -5.38 -7.11
N LEU A 46 -17.11 -5.82 -8.14
CA LEU A 46 -16.87 -7.10 -8.82
C LEU A 46 -16.25 -6.91 -10.21
N ALA A 47 -16.49 -5.77 -10.85
CA ALA A 47 -15.87 -5.43 -12.12
C ALA A 47 -14.33 -5.41 -11.96
N PRO A 48 -13.58 -6.16 -12.78
CA PRO A 48 -12.12 -6.19 -12.70
C PRO A 48 -11.49 -4.80 -12.87
N ILE A 49 -10.26 -4.66 -12.40
CA ILE A 49 -9.35 -3.62 -12.90
C ILE A 49 -8.53 -4.29 -14.01
N ASP A 50 -8.61 -3.79 -15.24
CA ASP A 50 -7.72 -4.18 -16.34
C ASP A 50 -6.96 -2.91 -16.77
N PHE A 51 -5.71 -2.80 -16.33
CA PHE A 51 -4.87 -1.63 -16.55
C PHE A 51 -3.69 -1.98 -17.46
N LYS A 52 -3.48 -1.13 -18.47
CA LYS A 52 -2.38 -1.26 -19.45
C LYS A 52 -1.77 0.10 -19.71
N ALA A 53 -0.45 0.22 -19.51
CA ALA A 53 0.31 1.41 -19.84
C ALA A 53 1.75 1.02 -20.22
N GLY A 54 2.14 1.24 -21.47
CA GLY A 54 3.41 0.75 -22.01
C GLY A 54 3.55 -0.76 -21.82
N SER A 55 4.65 -1.19 -21.18
CA SER A 55 4.94 -2.59 -20.83
C SER A 55 4.21 -3.10 -19.57
N VAL A 56 3.56 -2.19 -18.82
CA VAL A 56 2.88 -2.53 -17.57
C VAL A 56 1.47 -3.03 -17.86
N LYS A 57 1.16 -4.23 -17.38
CA LYS A 57 -0.15 -4.87 -17.43
C LYS A 57 -0.53 -5.31 -16.03
N ILE A 58 -1.70 -4.92 -15.57
CA ILE A 58 -2.24 -5.29 -14.26
C ILE A 58 -3.68 -5.72 -14.44
N ARG A 59 -4.02 -6.87 -13.87
CA ARG A 59 -5.38 -7.35 -13.76
C ARG A 59 -5.68 -7.66 -12.30
N VAL A 60 -6.75 -7.08 -11.77
CA VAL A 60 -7.23 -7.32 -10.41
C VAL A 60 -8.64 -7.85 -10.47
N GLU A 61 -8.87 -8.99 -9.84
CA GLU A 61 -10.12 -9.73 -9.87
C GLU A 61 -10.62 -10.00 -8.46
N ALA A 62 -11.94 -9.99 -8.33
CA ALA A 62 -12.65 -10.15 -7.07
C ALA A 62 -13.51 -11.40 -7.08
N VAL A 63 -13.80 -11.94 -5.90
CA VAL A 63 -14.80 -12.99 -5.74
C VAL A 63 -16.17 -12.40 -5.40
N PRO A 64 -17.27 -13.03 -5.84
CA PRO A 64 -18.63 -12.56 -5.54
C PRO A 64 -18.94 -12.43 -4.05
N GLU A 65 -18.33 -13.21 -3.17
CA GLU A 65 -18.60 -13.19 -1.72
C GLU A 65 -18.10 -11.88 -1.06
N HIS A 66 -16.81 -11.58 -1.22
CA HIS A 66 -16.15 -10.47 -0.51
C HIS A 66 -16.04 -9.19 -1.35
N GLY A 67 -16.01 -9.31 -2.68
CA GLY A 67 -15.64 -8.20 -3.57
C GLY A 67 -14.14 -7.90 -3.57
N MET A 68 -13.75 -6.88 -4.34
CA MET A 68 -12.37 -6.45 -4.48
C MET A 68 -11.85 -5.76 -3.22
N ALA A 69 -10.59 -5.98 -2.87
CA ALA A 69 -9.85 -5.20 -1.90
C ALA A 69 -9.91 -3.70 -2.27
N THR A 70 -10.23 -2.90 -1.28
CA THR A 70 -10.40 -1.45 -1.40
C THR A 70 -9.13 -0.72 -0.98
N ILE A 71 -9.04 0.57 -1.34
CA ILE A 71 -7.90 1.41 -0.97
C ILE A 71 -7.75 1.61 0.55
N TRP A 72 -8.80 1.35 1.34
CA TRP A 72 -8.71 1.31 2.81
C TRP A 72 -8.13 0.00 3.34
N ASP A 73 -8.31 -1.12 2.62
CA ASP A 73 -7.70 -2.40 3.00
C ASP A 73 -6.18 -2.36 2.83
N ALA A 74 -5.68 -1.50 1.92
CA ALA A 74 -4.26 -1.25 1.74
C ALA A 74 -3.56 -0.72 3.01
N ASP A 75 -4.31 -0.19 3.98
CA ASP A 75 -3.77 0.28 5.26
C ASP A 75 -3.08 -0.85 6.04
N ILE A 76 -3.60 -2.08 5.90
CA ILE A 76 -3.00 -3.29 6.50
C ILE A 76 -1.65 -3.60 5.83
N LEU A 77 -1.53 -3.37 4.53
CA LEU A 77 -0.28 -3.57 3.80
C LEU A 77 0.75 -2.49 4.17
N ILE A 78 0.31 -1.24 4.39
CA ILE A 78 1.18 -0.16 4.89
C ILE A 78 1.69 -0.52 6.29
N TRP A 79 0.84 -1.03 7.18
CA TRP A 79 1.26 -1.56 8.47
C TRP A 79 2.30 -2.68 8.31
N ALA A 80 2.03 -3.66 7.46
CA ALA A 80 2.94 -4.79 7.24
C ALA A 80 4.31 -4.33 6.71
N ALA A 81 4.32 -3.43 5.72
CA ALA A 81 5.54 -2.85 5.18
C ALA A 81 6.34 -2.09 6.24
N SER A 82 5.65 -1.30 7.08
CA SER A 82 6.29 -0.53 8.16
C SER A 82 6.98 -1.45 9.16
N GLN A 83 6.36 -2.56 9.53
CA GLN A 83 6.95 -3.55 10.44
C GLN A 83 8.17 -4.26 9.85
N ILE A 84 8.08 -4.69 8.58
CA ILE A 84 9.18 -5.38 7.90
C ILE A 84 10.40 -4.45 7.75
N VAL A 85 10.15 -3.20 7.34
CA VAL A 85 11.21 -2.19 7.15
C VAL A 85 11.85 -1.84 8.48
N GLU A 86 11.07 -1.59 9.53
CA GLU A 86 11.63 -1.28 10.84
C GLU A 86 12.49 -2.44 11.36
N ALA A 87 11.97 -3.67 11.33
CA ALA A 87 12.71 -4.85 11.78
C ALA A 87 14.07 -4.95 11.11
N ARG A 88 14.11 -4.80 9.78
CA ARG A 88 15.35 -4.78 9.01
C ARG A 88 16.26 -3.62 9.42
N ASP A 89 15.71 -2.41 9.59
CA ASP A 89 16.47 -1.20 9.94
C ASP A 89 17.14 -1.31 11.32
N VAL A 90 16.52 -2.00 12.27
CA VAL A 90 17.09 -2.30 13.59
C VAL A 90 17.93 -3.58 13.64
N GLY A 91 18.17 -4.22 12.49
CA GLY A 91 19.03 -5.41 12.36
C GLY A 91 18.38 -6.73 12.75
N LEU A 92 17.05 -6.77 12.89
CA LEU A 92 16.28 -8.01 13.02
C LEU A 92 16.03 -8.63 11.64
N GLN A 93 15.78 -9.94 11.63
CA GLN A 93 15.42 -10.66 10.41
C GLN A 93 13.88 -10.71 10.29
N PRO A 94 13.26 -9.90 9.41
CA PRO A 94 11.82 -9.98 9.18
C PRO A 94 11.44 -11.29 8.48
N SER A 95 10.14 -11.59 8.51
CA SER A 95 9.55 -12.73 7.80
C SER A 95 8.21 -12.36 7.20
N ARG A 96 7.81 -13.12 6.17
CA ARG A 96 6.49 -13.05 5.55
C ARG A 96 5.38 -13.51 6.48
N LEU A 97 5.67 -14.43 7.41
CA LEU A 97 4.73 -14.91 8.43
C LEU A 97 4.77 -13.96 9.63
N MET A 98 3.76 -13.10 9.72
CA MET A 98 3.65 -12.06 10.72
C MET A 98 2.64 -12.44 11.81
N ALA A 99 2.98 -12.21 13.08
CA ALA A 99 2.09 -12.31 14.24
C ALA A 99 1.87 -10.93 14.88
N THR A 100 0.62 -10.64 15.20
CA THR A 100 0.17 -9.36 15.78
C THR A 100 -1.12 -9.55 16.55
N THR A 101 -1.63 -8.50 17.17
CA THR A 101 -3.01 -8.38 17.64
C THR A 101 -3.82 -7.48 16.70
N PRO A 102 -5.16 -7.66 16.62
CA PRO A 102 -6.04 -6.70 15.94
C PRO A 102 -5.88 -5.27 16.44
N TYR A 103 -5.67 -5.11 17.75
CA TYR A 103 -5.45 -3.83 18.41
C TYR A 103 -4.23 -3.09 17.82
N GLU A 104 -3.10 -3.79 17.65
CA GLU A 104 -1.87 -3.18 17.11
C GLU A 104 -2.04 -2.68 15.67
N ILE A 105 -2.73 -3.45 14.81
CA ILE A 105 -3.02 -3.00 13.44
C ILE A 105 -3.90 -1.75 13.51
N LEU A 106 -5.04 -1.82 14.19
CA LEU A 106 -6.03 -0.75 14.20
C LEU A 106 -5.49 0.54 14.83
N ASN A 107 -4.74 0.42 15.92
CA ASN A 107 -4.08 1.56 16.54
C ASN A 107 -3.07 2.21 15.58
N PHE A 108 -2.26 1.41 14.88
CA PHE A 108 -1.30 1.93 13.90
C PHE A 108 -1.97 2.71 12.76
N ILE A 109 -3.06 2.18 12.22
CA ILE A 109 -3.81 2.80 11.10
C ILE A 109 -4.86 3.83 11.58
N GLY A 110 -4.83 4.24 12.85
CA GLY A 110 -5.69 5.29 13.40
C GLY A 110 -7.19 4.95 13.39
N ARG A 111 -7.55 3.67 13.57
CA ARG A 111 -8.93 3.19 13.64
C ARG A 111 -9.35 2.93 15.09
N GLY A 112 -10.67 2.93 15.30
CA GLY A 112 -11.27 2.53 16.58
C GLY A 112 -11.00 1.06 16.90
N VAL A 113 -11.23 0.68 18.15
CA VAL A 113 -11.01 -0.67 18.68
C VAL A 113 -12.31 -1.29 19.22
N SER A 114 -13.44 -0.92 18.60
CA SER A 114 -14.74 -1.52 18.91
C SER A 114 -14.89 -2.90 18.24
N LEU A 115 -15.88 -3.68 18.69
CA LEU A 115 -16.24 -4.95 18.03
C LEU A 115 -16.47 -4.75 16.52
N ARG A 116 -17.16 -3.67 16.15
CA ARG A 116 -17.41 -3.31 14.74
C ARG A 116 -16.12 -3.07 13.96
N ASP A 117 -15.11 -2.48 14.59
CA ASP A 117 -13.82 -2.22 13.94
C ASP A 117 -13.03 -3.52 13.77
N TYR A 118 -13.15 -4.45 14.71
CA TYR A 118 -12.55 -5.78 14.61
C TYR A 118 -13.21 -6.60 13.49
N ASP A 119 -14.55 -6.58 13.37
CA ASP A 119 -15.26 -7.24 12.27
C ASP A 119 -14.89 -6.63 10.90
N ARG A 120 -14.69 -5.31 10.83
CA ARG A 120 -14.21 -4.63 9.63
C ARG A 120 -12.80 -5.03 9.25
N LEU A 121 -11.91 -5.22 10.23
CA LEU A 121 -10.56 -5.73 9.99
C LEU A 121 -10.62 -7.15 9.41
N LYS A 122 -11.45 -8.04 9.96
CA LYS A 122 -11.64 -9.39 9.42
C LYS A 122 -12.13 -9.36 7.97
N ALA A 123 -13.16 -8.55 7.71
CA ALA A 123 -13.69 -8.39 6.35
C ALA A 123 -12.63 -7.80 5.38
N ALA A 124 -11.73 -6.93 5.86
CA ALA A 124 -10.62 -6.42 5.07
C ALA A 124 -9.58 -7.51 4.74
N LEU A 125 -9.23 -8.35 5.72
CA LEU A 125 -8.35 -9.50 5.53
C LEU A 125 -8.95 -10.51 4.53
N ASP A 126 -10.25 -10.79 4.61
CA ASP A 126 -10.95 -11.64 3.66
C ASP A 126 -10.92 -11.07 2.23
N ARG A 127 -11.15 -9.76 2.07
CA ARG A 127 -11.02 -9.10 0.76
C ARG A 127 -9.57 -9.15 0.24
N LEU A 128 -8.57 -8.91 1.07
CA LEU A 128 -7.16 -8.98 0.68
C LEU A 128 -6.73 -10.40 0.29
N GLN A 129 -7.25 -11.42 0.98
CA GLN A 129 -6.95 -12.82 0.67
C GLN A 129 -7.65 -13.30 -0.61
N SER A 130 -8.89 -12.86 -0.84
CA SER A 130 -9.69 -13.31 -1.98
C SER A 130 -9.49 -12.49 -3.26
N THR A 131 -8.91 -11.29 -3.17
CA THR A 131 -8.54 -10.49 -4.35
C THR A 131 -7.32 -11.07 -5.04
N THR A 132 -7.46 -11.43 -6.31
CA THR A 132 -6.36 -11.95 -7.12
C THR A 132 -5.76 -10.85 -7.98
N VAL A 133 -4.44 -10.73 -7.96
CA VAL A 133 -3.66 -9.79 -8.76
C VAL A 133 -2.82 -10.56 -9.77
N ALA A 134 -2.82 -10.13 -11.02
CA ALA A 134 -1.87 -10.54 -12.04
C ALA A 134 -1.13 -9.30 -12.56
N THR A 135 0.21 -9.28 -12.51
CA THR A 135 1.00 -8.10 -12.93
C THR A 135 2.26 -8.48 -13.71
N SER A 136 2.64 -7.64 -14.68
CA SER A 136 3.97 -7.68 -15.32
C SER A 136 5.04 -6.89 -14.57
N ILE A 137 4.70 -6.21 -13.47
CA ILE A 137 5.65 -5.43 -12.67
C ILE A 137 6.70 -6.34 -12.03
N ARG A 138 7.97 -5.92 -12.14
CA ARG A 138 9.16 -6.68 -11.73
C ARG A 138 9.26 -8.07 -12.39
N GLN A 139 8.67 -8.24 -13.57
CA GLN A 139 8.84 -9.45 -14.36
C GLN A 139 9.89 -9.22 -15.45
N PRO A 140 10.91 -10.10 -15.59
CA PRO A 140 11.96 -9.94 -16.59
C PRO A 140 11.45 -9.92 -18.04
N THR A 141 10.28 -10.51 -18.29
CA THR A 141 9.67 -10.57 -19.62
C THR A 141 8.16 -10.30 -19.50
N GLU A 142 7.62 -9.48 -20.40
CA GLU A 142 6.19 -9.13 -20.42
C GLU A 142 5.25 -10.33 -20.61
N ARG A 143 5.78 -11.46 -21.12
CA ARG A 143 5.02 -12.69 -21.34
C ARG A 143 4.71 -13.45 -20.06
N ARG A 144 5.40 -13.15 -18.95
CA ARG A 144 5.16 -13.77 -17.64
C ARG A 144 4.48 -12.75 -16.73
N MET A 145 3.24 -13.04 -16.36
CA MET A 145 2.55 -12.29 -15.31
C MET A 145 2.71 -13.03 -13.98
N HIS A 146 3.12 -12.32 -12.94
CA HIS A 146 3.12 -12.86 -11.58
C HIS A 146 1.71 -12.78 -11.00
N ARG A 147 1.23 -13.87 -10.40
CA ARG A 147 -0.11 -13.97 -9.80
C ARG A 147 -0.03 -14.20 -8.30
N PHE A 148 -0.81 -13.46 -7.53
CA PHE A 148 -0.83 -13.57 -6.07
C PHE A 148 -2.11 -12.95 -5.48
N SER A 149 -2.34 -13.22 -4.19
CA SER A 149 -3.29 -12.49 -3.34
C SER A 149 -2.52 -11.59 -2.38
N TRP A 150 -3.11 -10.48 -1.92
CA TRP A 150 -2.42 -9.55 -1.00
C TRP A 150 -2.11 -10.16 0.36
N ILE A 151 -2.89 -11.16 0.76
CA ILE A 151 -2.65 -12.01 1.93
C ILE A 151 -2.80 -13.46 1.47
N ASN A 152 -1.76 -14.27 1.61
CA ASN A 152 -1.80 -15.68 1.22
C ASN A 152 -2.64 -16.50 2.22
N GLU A 153 -2.43 -16.21 3.50
CA GLU A 153 -3.09 -16.88 4.63
C GLU A 153 -3.27 -15.87 5.76
N TRP A 154 -4.38 -15.96 6.48
CA TRP A 154 -4.52 -15.35 7.80
C TRP A 154 -5.34 -16.26 8.72
N LYS A 155 -5.09 -16.19 10.02
CA LYS A 155 -5.88 -16.89 11.03
C LYS A 155 -5.89 -16.18 12.36
N GLU A 156 -7.01 -16.24 13.05
CA GLU A 156 -7.09 -15.88 14.45
C GLU A 156 -6.47 -16.97 15.31
N ARG A 157 -5.75 -16.56 16.34
CA ARG A 157 -5.24 -17.47 17.36
C ARG A 157 -6.13 -17.39 18.59
N ALA A 158 -6.43 -18.54 19.16
CA ALA A 158 -7.05 -18.65 20.46
C ALA A 158 -6.31 -19.70 21.31
N ASP A 159 -6.37 -19.57 22.63
CA ASP A 159 -5.92 -20.62 23.53
C ASP A 159 -6.95 -21.77 23.62
N GLN A 160 -6.63 -22.82 24.39
CA GLN A 160 -7.52 -23.97 24.58
C GLN A 160 -8.87 -23.62 25.24
N ARG A 161 -8.97 -22.42 25.84
CA ARG A 161 -10.18 -21.91 26.50
C ARG A 161 -10.92 -20.90 25.62
N GLY A 162 -10.51 -20.73 24.36
CA GLY A 162 -11.11 -19.80 23.40
C GLY A 162 -10.70 -18.33 23.59
N ARG A 163 -9.73 -18.01 24.46
CA ARG A 163 -9.27 -16.64 24.63
C ARG A 163 -8.43 -16.21 23.43
N PRO A 164 -8.70 -15.03 22.82
CA PRO A 164 -7.96 -14.58 21.64
C PRO A 164 -6.50 -14.30 22.01
N LEU A 165 -5.57 -14.93 21.29
CA LEU A 165 -4.12 -14.78 21.42
C LEU A 165 -3.53 -13.87 20.34
N GLY A 166 -4.33 -13.44 19.38
CA GLY A 166 -3.92 -12.53 18.30
C GLY A 166 -4.30 -13.04 16.91
N LEU A 167 -3.55 -12.55 15.93
CA LEU A 167 -3.72 -12.74 14.50
C LEU A 167 -2.37 -13.14 13.91
N GLU A 168 -2.37 -14.12 13.02
CA GLU A 168 -1.23 -14.42 12.16
C GLU A 168 -1.63 -14.24 10.70
N LEU A 169 -0.73 -13.69 9.88
CA LEU A 169 -0.93 -13.50 8.46
C LEU A 169 0.37 -13.73 7.67
N ILE A 170 0.22 -14.18 6.43
CA ILE A 170 1.32 -14.39 5.48
C ILE A 170 1.15 -13.43 4.30
N VAL A 171 2.08 -12.51 4.15
CA VAL A 171 2.13 -11.62 2.97
C VAL A 171 2.76 -12.36 1.76
N PRO A 172 2.38 -12.03 0.52
CA PRO A 172 2.94 -12.68 -0.67
C PRO A 172 4.41 -12.30 -0.87
N ASP A 173 5.18 -13.22 -1.45
CA ASP A 173 6.61 -13.00 -1.75
C ASP A 173 6.83 -11.75 -2.59
N TRP A 174 5.98 -11.52 -3.59
CA TRP A 174 6.04 -10.35 -4.45
C TRP A 174 5.98 -9.02 -3.68
N PHE A 175 5.17 -8.95 -2.62
CA PHE A 175 5.08 -7.77 -1.76
C PHE A 175 6.27 -7.69 -0.81
N TYR A 176 6.63 -8.82 -0.18
CA TYR A 176 7.75 -8.88 0.75
C TYR A 176 9.08 -8.49 0.11
N SER A 177 9.38 -9.04 -1.06
CA SER A 177 10.57 -8.71 -1.86
C SER A 177 10.60 -7.24 -2.26
N ALA A 178 9.43 -6.61 -2.50
CA ALA A 178 9.33 -5.17 -2.75
C ALA A 178 9.76 -4.35 -1.53
N VAL A 179 9.27 -4.74 -0.37
CA VAL A 179 9.42 -4.01 0.89
C VAL A 179 10.85 -4.14 1.43
N LEU A 180 11.51 -5.27 1.18
CA LEU A 180 12.92 -5.45 1.54
C LEU A 180 13.87 -4.57 0.73
N ASP A 181 13.51 -4.22 -0.51
CA ASP A 181 14.28 -3.29 -1.33
C ASP A 181 13.98 -1.83 -0.94
N ASP A 182 14.94 -1.18 -0.29
CA ASP A 182 14.88 0.23 0.10
C ASP A 182 14.53 1.18 -1.05
N ALA A 183 14.95 0.85 -2.27
CA ALA A 183 14.66 1.70 -3.42
C ALA A 183 13.17 1.72 -3.78
N LEU A 184 12.38 0.75 -3.29
CA LEU A 184 10.97 0.53 -3.62
C LEU A 184 10.01 0.85 -2.47
N VAL A 185 10.48 1.46 -1.39
CA VAL A 185 9.65 1.90 -0.25
C VAL A 185 9.70 3.42 -0.10
N LEU A 186 8.60 4.05 0.31
CA LEU A 186 8.57 5.45 0.72
C LEU A 186 7.93 5.61 2.10
N THR A 187 8.49 6.52 2.89
CA THR A 187 7.84 7.04 4.10
C THR A 187 6.65 7.89 3.71
N ILE A 188 5.50 7.70 4.37
CA ILE A 188 4.31 8.52 4.20
C ILE A 188 3.95 9.24 5.50
N ASP A 189 3.33 10.41 5.38
CA ASP A 189 2.71 11.14 6.50
C ASP A 189 1.65 10.28 7.21
N ARG A 190 1.66 10.28 8.55
CA ARG A 190 0.72 9.53 9.39
C ARG A 190 -0.72 10.05 9.25
N ASN A 191 -0.92 11.32 8.93
CA ASN A 191 -2.24 11.92 8.66
C ASN A 191 -2.91 11.32 7.41
N TYR A 192 -2.18 10.56 6.58
CA TYR A 192 -2.75 9.75 5.50
C TYR A 192 -3.94 8.88 5.98
N PHE A 193 -3.85 8.30 7.18
CA PHE A 193 -4.90 7.44 7.71
C PHE A 193 -6.21 8.19 7.99
N GLY A 194 -6.15 9.52 8.15
CA GLY A 194 -7.30 10.40 8.30
C GLY A 194 -8.06 10.70 7.00
N LEU A 195 -7.48 10.41 5.82
CA LEU A 195 -8.14 10.64 4.53
C LEU A 195 -9.38 9.74 4.38
N THR A 196 -10.53 10.34 4.08
CA THR A 196 -11.83 9.64 4.11
C THR A 196 -12.35 9.22 2.75
N GLY A 197 -11.93 9.88 1.67
CA GLY A 197 -12.28 9.57 0.28
C GLY A 197 -11.32 8.58 -0.38
N GLY A 198 -11.83 7.68 -1.21
CA GLY A 198 -10.97 6.71 -1.89
C GLY A 198 -10.10 7.34 -2.97
N LEU A 199 -10.63 8.33 -3.70
CA LEU A 199 -9.87 9.11 -4.67
C LEU A 199 -8.79 9.96 -3.98
N GLU A 200 -9.09 10.56 -2.82
CA GLU A 200 -8.12 11.30 -1.99
C GLU A 200 -6.94 10.41 -1.59
N ARG A 201 -7.22 9.20 -1.08
CA ARG A 201 -6.20 8.24 -0.65
C ARG A 201 -5.33 7.77 -1.81
N TRP A 202 -5.92 7.50 -2.96
CA TRP A 202 -5.19 7.15 -4.18
C TRP A 202 -4.31 8.31 -4.65
N LEU A 203 -4.89 9.53 -4.69
CA LEU A 203 -4.18 10.72 -5.17
C LEU A 203 -2.98 11.03 -4.28
N TYR A 204 -3.12 10.94 -2.97
CA TYR A 204 -2.01 11.13 -2.04
C TYR A 204 -0.84 10.17 -2.34
N ARG A 205 -1.13 8.88 -2.58
CA ARG A 205 -0.08 7.90 -2.89
C ARG A 205 0.62 8.23 -4.21
N LEU A 206 -0.16 8.58 -5.23
CA LEU A 206 0.38 8.99 -6.54
C LEU A 206 1.28 10.23 -6.39
N VAL A 207 0.77 11.26 -5.72
CA VAL A 207 1.50 12.50 -5.45
C VAL A 207 2.79 12.21 -4.69
N ARG A 208 2.75 11.41 -3.62
CA ARG A 208 3.94 11.06 -2.83
C ARG A 208 5.00 10.32 -3.64
N LYS A 209 4.60 9.46 -4.57
CA LYS A 209 5.51 8.75 -5.47
C LYS A 209 6.21 9.69 -6.46
N HIS A 210 5.52 10.72 -6.94
CA HIS A 210 6.02 11.61 -7.99
C HIS A 210 6.60 12.94 -7.46
N GLY A 211 6.20 13.39 -6.27
CA GLY A 211 6.53 14.71 -5.71
C GLY A 211 7.83 14.78 -4.91
N GLY A 212 8.57 13.68 -4.76
CA GLY A 212 9.75 13.61 -3.89
C GLY A 212 11.10 13.97 -4.55
N LYS A 213 11.13 14.33 -5.84
CA LYS A 213 12.40 14.52 -6.58
C LYS A 213 12.47 15.77 -7.47
N GLN A 214 11.40 16.57 -7.56
CA GLN A 214 11.35 17.70 -8.49
C GLN A 214 10.99 18.98 -7.74
N GLU A 215 11.93 19.92 -7.72
CA GLU A 215 11.77 21.26 -7.09
C GLU A 215 10.59 22.05 -7.70
N PHE A 216 10.22 21.76 -8.94
CA PHE A 216 9.17 22.47 -9.67
C PHE A 216 7.79 21.76 -9.65
N GLY A 217 7.66 20.67 -8.88
CA GLY A 217 6.43 19.87 -8.83
C GLY A 217 6.25 18.94 -10.03
N TRP A 218 5.16 18.17 -10.02
CA TRP A 218 4.78 17.25 -11.10
C TRP A 218 3.33 17.54 -11.51
N SER A 219 2.99 17.31 -12.79
CA SER A 219 1.64 17.51 -13.29
C SER A 219 1.09 16.31 -14.08
N PHE A 220 -0.24 16.20 -14.08
CA PHE A 220 -0.98 15.23 -14.90
C PHE A 220 -2.26 15.87 -15.42
N ASP A 221 -2.61 15.60 -16.68
CA ASP A 221 -3.95 15.92 -17.16
C ASP A 221 -5.00 15.00 -16.53
N PHE A 222 -6.23 15.52 -16.41
CA PHE A 222 -7.34 14.80 -15.78
C PHE A 222 -7.70 13.46 -16.48
N PRO A 223 -7.76 13.38 -17.82
CA PRO A 223 -7.96 12.11 -18.53
C PRO A 223 -6.91 11.05 -18.16
N HIS A 224 -5.64 11.43 -18.06
CA HIS A 224 -4.55 10.54 -17.68
C HIS A 224 -4.72 10.05 -16.24
N LEU A 225 -5.05 10.94 -15.29
CA LEU A 225 -5.35 10.56 -13.92
C LEU A 225 -6.53 9.60 -13.83
N HIS A 226 -7.59 9.85 -14.61
CA HIS A 226 -8.77 8.99 -14.64
C HIS A 226 -8.40 7.57 -15.11
N ALA A 227 -7.69 7.45 -16.22
CA ALA A 227 -7.20 6.16 -16.72
C ALA A 227 -6.25 5.46 -15.72
N LYS A 228 -5.37 6.22 -15.06
CA LYS A 228 -4.41 5.71 -14.08
C LYS A 228 -5.07 5.25 -12.77
N SER A 229 -6.19 5.85 -12.40
CA SER A 229 -6.90 5.56 -11.15
C SER A 229 -7.63 4.22 -11.14
N GLY A 230 -7.96 3.68 -12.32
CA GLY A 230 -8.84 2.52 -12.43
C GLY A 230 -10.27 2.78 -11.90
N SER A 231 -10.67 4.06 -11.76
CA SER A 231 -12.00 4.46 -11.31
C SER A 231 -13.08 4.03 -12.31
N LEU A 232 -14.23 3.62 -11.78
CA LEU A 232 -15.43 3.33 -12.57
C LEU A 232 -16.33 4.56 -12.75
N SER A 233 -16.06 5.65 -12.01
CA SER A 233 -16.83 6.88 -12.14
C SER A 233 -16.61 7.50 -13.53
N PRO A 234 -17.65 8.03 -14.18
CA PRO A 234 -17.48 8.81 -15.41
C PRO A 234 -16.48 9.96 -15.22
N LEU A 235 -15.71 10.28 -16.26
CA LEU A 235 -14.67 11.31 -16.21
C LEU A 235 -15.17 12.65 -15.64
N LYS A 236 -16.41 13.04 -15.96
CA LYS A 236 -17.02 14.28 -15.43
C LYS A 236 -17.15 14.26 -13.89
N HIS A 237 -17.59 13.15 -13.32
CA HIS A 237 -17.69 12.99 -11.86
C HIS A 237 -16.31 12.90 -11.22
N PHE A 238 -15.39 12.16 -11.83
CA PHE A 238 -14.00 12.09 -11.38
C PHE A 238 -13.33 13.49 -11.36
N ALA A 239 -13.53 14.28 -12.41
CA ALA A 239 -13.04 15.65 -12.50
C ALA A 239 -13.67 16.58 -11.45
N TYR A 240 -14.97 16.40 -11.17
CA TYR A 240 -15.64 17.13 -10.08
C TYR A 240 -15.03 16.78 -8.72
N ASP A 241 -14.85 15.48 -8.43
CA ASP A 241 -14.25 15.02 -7.18
C ASP A 241 -12.80 15.52 -7.03
N LEU A 242 -12.00 15.51 -8.11
CA LEU A 242 -10.65 16.09 -8.10
C LEU A 242 -10.66 17.58 -7.78
N ARG A 243 -11.56 18.36 -8.39
CA ARG A 243 -11.70 19.80 -8.08
C ARG A 243 -12.06 20.02 -6.61
N GLU A 244 -12.94 19.20 -6.04
CA GLU A 244 -13.28 19.29 -4.61
C GLU A 244 -12.12 18.90 -3.69
N ILE A 245 -11.25 17.97 -4.11
CA ILE A 245 -10.02 17.64 -3.40
C ILE A 245 -9.05 18.82 -3.42
N VAL A 246 -8.82 19.41 -4.60
CA VAL A 246 -7.95 20.60 -4.73
C VAL A 246 -8.53 21.79 -3.96
N ARG A 247 -9.84 22.00 -3.95
CA ARG A 247 -10.45 23.09 -3.18
C ARG A 247 -10.24 22.94 -1.67
N ARG A 248 -10.29 21.70 -1.14
CA ARG A 248 -10.17 21.42 0.30
C ARG A 248 -8.72 21.26 0.78
N GLN A 249 -7.77 20.99 -0.12
CA GLN A 249 -6.36 20.70 0.19
C GLN A 249 -6.16 19.65 1.32
N PRO A 250 -6.81 18.47 1.26
CA PRO A 250 -6.74 17.51 2.37
C PRO A 250 -5.46 16.67 2.38
N LEU A 251 -4.58 16.78 1.36
CA LEU A 251 -3.41 15.91 1.21
C LEU A 251 -2.29 16.39 2.13
N PRO A 252 -1.92 15.65 3.19
CA PRO A 252 -0.90 16.10 4.12
C PRO A 252 0.46 16.24 3.41
N GLY A 253 1.15 17.34 3.64
CA GLY A 253 2.48 17.60 3.07
C GLY A 253 2.51 18.03 1.59
N TYR A 254 1.35 18.24 0.95
CA TYR A 254 1.28 18.63 -0.46
C TYR A 254 0.29 19.76 -0.71
N GLN A 255 0.70 20.70 -1.56
CA GLN A 255 -0.16 21.72 -2.15
C GLN A 255 -0.57 21.26 -3.54
N LEU A 256 -1.87 21.28 -3.83
CA LEU A 256 -2.42 20.98 -5.15
C LEU A 256 -2.89 22.27 -5.85
N THR A 257 -2.75 22.31 -7.17
CA THR A 257 -3.30 23.38 -8.02
C THR A 257 -3.90 22.78 -9.28
N ILE A 258 -4.87 23.48 -9.88
CA ILE A 258 -5.43 23.12 -11.18
C ILE A 258 -5.14 24.26 -12.15
N GLU A 259 -4.49 23.92 -13.25
CA GLU A 259 -4.29 24.81 -14.38
C GLU A 259 -5.34 24.49 -15.43
N GLN A 260 -6.16 25.49 -15.77
CA GLN A 260 -7.15 25.37 -16.84
C GLN A 260 -6.49 25.76 -18.16
N CYS A 261 -6.29 24.79 -19.05
CA CYS A 261 -5.78 25.07 -20.39
C CYS A 261 -6.92 25.48 -21.33
N VAL A 262 -6.79 26.64 -21.98
CA VAL A 262 -7.74 27.07 -23.01
C VAL A 262 -7.74 26.04 -24.16
N GLY A 263 -8.86 25.36 -24.36
CA GLY A 263 -9.01 24.33 -25.39
C GLY A 263 -8.36 22.98 -25.07
N GLY A 264 -7.83 22.78 -23.85
CA GLY A 264 -7.21 21.54 -23.39
C GLY A 264 -7.89 20.95 -22.13
N PRO A 265 -7.49 19.74 -21.70
CA PRO A 265 -7.95 19.20 -20.43
C PRO A 265 -7.38 19.99 -19.24
N ASP A 266 -8.10 20.01 -18.13
CA ASP A 266 -7.57 20.49 -16.85
C ASP A 266 -6.31 19.71 -16.46
N ILE A 267 -5.30 20.42 -15.98
CA ILE A 267 -4.05 19.86 -15.50
C ILE A 267 -4.00 20.00 -13.98
N LEU A 268 -3.76 18.88 -13.29
CA LEU A 268 -3.44 18.88 -11.86
C LEU A 268 -1.93 19.02 -11.70
N SER A 269 -1.49 20.04 -10.97
CA SER A 269 -0.11 20.25 -10.55
C SER A 269 -0.01 20.10 -9.02
N PHE A 270 1.13 19.62 -8.53
CA PHE A 270 1.36 19.47 -7.09
C PHE A 270 2.81 19.65 -6.68
N ALA A 271 3.01 20.20 -5.49
CA ALA A 271 4.32 20.44 -4.89
C ALA A 271 4.30 20.08 -3.38
N PRO A 272 5.42 19.61 -2.82
CA PRO A 272 5.53 19.43 -1.36
C PRO A 272 5.43 20.79 -0.65
N THR A 273 4.70 20.84 0.47
CA THR A 273 4.61 22.06 1.30
C THR A 273 5.88 22.31 2.11
N ASP A 274 6.59 21.23 2.44
CA ASP A 274 7.91 21.22 3.05
C ASP A 274 8.71 20.07 2.39
N PRO A 275 9.72 20.38 1.55
CA PRO A 275 10.54 19.38 0.87
C PRO A 275 11.29 18.44 1.83
N ASP A 276 11.55 18.88 3.07
CA ASP A 276 12.36 18.16 4.05
C ASP A 276 11.51 17.36 5.06
N ALA A 277 10.25 17.74 5.29
CA ALA A 277 9.36 17.11 6.27
C ALA A 277 9.11 15.62 6.03
N LEU A 278 9.11 15.18 4.76
CA LEU A 278 8.87 13.78 4.37
C LEU A 278 10.16 13.06 3.96
N GLY A 279 11.24 13.32 4.72
CA GLY A 279 12.40 12.45 4.85
C GLY A 279 13.20 12.23 3.58
N ILE A 280 14.38 12.86 3.53
CA ILE A 280 15.51 12.42 2.70
C ILE A 280 15.73 10.92 2.93
N PRO A 281 15.90 10.07 1.90
CA PRO A 281 16.35 8.70 2.09
C PRO A 281 17.68 8.77 2.87
N ARG A 282 17.69 8.27 4.11
CA ARG A 282 18.87 8.35 4.97
C ARG A 282 20.06 7.80 4.20
N ARG A 283 20.99 8.69 3.83
CA ARG A 283 22.30 8.31 3.28
C ARG A 283 22.83 7.20 4.16
N ARG A 284 23.15 6.05 3.55
CA ARG A 284 23.96 4.97 4.17
C ARG A 284 24.96 5.62 5.10
N ARG A 285 24.86 5.34 6.40
CA ARG A 285 25.91 5.64 7.36
C ARG A 285 27.11 4.86 6.84
N ARG A 286 27.96 5.49 6.01
CA ARG A 286 29.26 4.93 5.62
C ARG A 286 29.91 4.56 6.95
N SER A 287 30.12 3.27 7.16
CA SER A 287 30.99 2.80 8.22
C SER A 287 32.27 3.61 8.09
N LYS A 288 32.57 4.41 9.12
CA LYS A 288 33.88 5.03 9.22
C LYS A 288 34.84 3.85 9.31
N THR A 289 35.54 3.56 8.22
CA THR A 289 36.75 2.75 8.26
C THR A 289 37.66 3.43 9.26
N ARG A 290 37.90 2.78 10.39
CA ARG A 290 38.90 3.22 11.36
C ARG A 290 40.25 3.22 10.64
N PRO A 291 41.04 4.31 10.70
CA PRO A 291 42.45 4.23 10.36
C PRO A 291 43.18 3.59 11.56
N GLY A 292 43.83 2.46 11.30
CA GLY A 292 44.71 1.76 12.22
C GLY A 292 44.89 0.32 11.71
N ASP A 293 46.06 -0.28 11.70
CA ASP A 293 47.38 0.09 12.20
C ASP A 293 48.34 -0.92 11.53
N LYS A 294 49.54 -0.47 11.13
CA LYS A 294 50.78 -1.24 10.80
C LYS A 294 50.74 -2.31 9.70
N ARG A 295 51.55 -2.12 8.65
CA ARG A 295 53.02 -2.32 8.65
C ARG A 295 53.66 -1.54 7.51
#